data_AF-A0A445DN80-F1
#
_entry.id   AF-A0A445DN80-F1
#
_cell.length_a   1.000
_cell.length_b   1.000
_cell.length_c   1.000
_cell.angle_alpha   90.00
_cell.angle_beta   90.00
_cell.angle_gamma   90.00
#
_symmetry.space_group_name_H-M   'P 1'
#
loop_
_entity.id
_entity.type
_entity.pdbx_description
1 polymer ?
#
loop_
_entity_poly.entity_id
_entity_poly.type
_entity_poly.pdbx_seq_one_letter_code
_entity_poly.pdbx_strand_id
1 'polypeptide(L)'
;MSFFQSRSIFFFFLSLFLSSAFASESDHKAANVLVQHVAIVWFPFENRLKEEYQQDEQVTLWVNKVGPYNNPQETYNYYSLPFCHPSSTSEAAHKWGGLGEVLGGNELIDSQLEIKFQKHVEKTVFCQIALDEAKVKQFKDAIENNYWFEFFMDDLPLWGYVGELHPDKNSDNGKHVLYTHKNIIVKYNKDQIIHVNLTQDIPKPLEVGRHLDMTYAVKWIPTNITFGRRFDVYLDYPFFEHQIHWFSIFNSFMMVIFLTGLVSMILMRTLRNDYAKYAREDDDLETLERDVSEESGWKLVHGDVFRPPRGLVILSAVVGTGAQLALLVLLVILLAIVGMLYVGRGAIVTTFIVCYALTSFISGYVSGGMYSRNGGKSWIKSMILTASLFPFMCFGIGFILNTIAIFYGSLAAIPFGTMVVVFVIWAFISFPLALLGTVVGRNWSGVPNNPCRVKTIPRPIPEKKWYLTPSVVSMMGGLLPFGSIFIEMYFVFTSFWNYKVSYNLMIYLLIPTLMVLNLASLERLLSPWREEQYQENIS
;
A
#
# COMPACT_ATOMS: atom_id res chain seq x y z
N MET A 1 -0.96 16.06 -25.69
CA MET A 1 -0.44 17.40 -25.31
C MET A 1 -0.51 17.67 -23.80
N SER A 2 -1.56 17.23 -23.09
CA SER A 2 -1.67 17.36 -21.61
C SER A 2 -0.65 16.52 -20.80
N PHE A 3 -0.13 15.42 -21.36
CA PHE A 3 0.82 14.52 -20.68
C PHE A 3 2.24 15.11 -20.52
N PHE A 4 2.69 15.93 -21.49
CA PHE A 4 3.97 16.65 -21.42
C PHE A 4 3.96 17.77 -20.38
N GLN A 5 2.79 18.34 -20.11
CA GLN A 5 2.60 19.42 -19.15
C GLN A 5 2.65 18.89 -17.70
N SER A 6 2.07 17.71 -17.43
CA SER A 6 2.15 17.06 -16.12
C SER A 6 3.57 16.60 -15.75
N ARG A 7 4.35 16.12 -16.74
CA ARG A 7 5.79 15.79 -16.56
C ARG A 7 6.61 17.03 -16.18
N SER A 8 6.39 18.16 -16.85
CA SER A 8 7.08 19.42 -16.53
C SER A 8 6.73 19.92 -15.13
N ILE A 9 5.49 19.74 -14.68
CA ILE A 9 5.02 20.14 -13.35
C ILE A 9 5.64 19.25 -12.25
N PHE A 10 5.73 17.94 -12.44
CA PHE A 10 6.37 17.04 -11.46
C PHE A 10 7.85 17.37 -11.26
N PHE A 11 8.61 17.58 -12.34
CA PHE A 11 10.01 17.99 -12.24
C PHE A 11 10.15 19.41 -11.68
N PHE A 12 9.20 20.30 -11.94
CA PHE A 12 9.15 21.62 -11.34
C PHE A 12 8.96 21.55 -9.83
N PHE A 13 7.99 20.76 -9.34
CA PHE A 13 7.76 20.55 -7.89
C PHE A 13 8.89 19.77 -7.21
N LEU A 14 9.46 18.75 -7.86
CA LEU A 14 10.63 18.04 -7.34
C LEU A 14 11.86 18.97 -7.27
N SER A 15 12.04 19.85 -8.25
CA SER A 15 13.10 20.87 -8.23
C SER A 15 12.87 21.93 -7.16
N LEU A 16 11.62 22.33 -6.91
CA LEU A 16 11.24 23.26 -5.85
C LEU A 16 11.43 22.64 -4.47
N PHE A 17 11.03 21.37 -4.30
CA PHE A 17 11.19 20.64 -3.05
C PHE A 17 12.68 20.43 -2.72
N LEU A 18 13.48 20.00 -3.71
CA LEU A 18 14.93 19.88 -3.56
C LEU A 18 15.59 21.25 -3.35
N SER A 19 15.17 22.31 -4.06
CA SER A 19 15.70 23.66 -3.86
C SER A 19 15.35 24.25 -2.49
N SER A 20 14.21 23.87 -1.90
CA SER A 20 13.85 24.28 -0.54
C SER A 20 14.61 23.52 0.56
N ALA A 21 15.21 22.37 0.21
CA ALA A 21 15.97 21.52 1.12
C ALA A 21 17.48 21.82 1.14
N PHE A 22 18.01 22.61 0.19
CA PHE A 22 19.44 22.90 0.05
C PHE A 22 19.72 24.41 0.08
N ALA A 23 20.57 24.86 1.00
CA ALA A 23 20.78 26.29 1.30
C ALA A 23 22.02 26.92 0.62
N SER A 24 22.80 26.16 -0.16
CA SER A 24 24.07 26.60 -0.77
C SER A 24 24.10 26.39 -2.30
N GLU A 25 24.78 27.29 -3.01
CA GLU A 25 24.95 27.29 -4.47
C GLU A 25 25.76 26.09 -4.98
N SER A 26 26.59 25.46 -4.14
CA SER A 26 27.25 24.17 -4.41
C SER A 26 26.27 23.00 -4.45
N ASP A 27 25.19 23.08 -3.66
CA ASP A 27 24.24 22.00 -3.45
C ASP A 27 23.19 21.96 -4.57
N HIS A 28 22.93 23.10 -5.21
CA HIS A 28 22.09 23.17 -6.42
C HIS A 28 22.64 22.35 -7.60
N LYS A 29 23.96 22.25 -7.74
CA LYS A 29 24.58 21.40 -8.77
C LYS A 29 24.39 19.91 -8.47
N ALA A 30 24.51 19.51 -7.20
CA ALA A 30 24.24 18.14 -6.77
C ALA A 30 22.74 17.78 -6.91
N ALA A 31 21.84 18.71 -6.59
CA ALA A 31 20.39 18.55 -6.80
C ALA A 31 20.04 18.42 -8.28
N ASN A 32 20.66 19.19 -9.17
CA ASN A 32 20.45 19.05 -10.62
C ASN A 32 20.98 17.72 -11.18
N VAL A 33 22.11 17.22 -10.66
CA VAL A 33 22.62 15.89 -11.01
C VAL A 33 21.69 14.79 -10.49
N LEU A 34 21.15 14.92 -9.27
CA LEU A 34 20.17 14.00 -8.70
C LEU A 34 18.86 14.03 -9.51
N VAL A 35 18.36 15.21 -9.90
CA VAL A 35 17.19 15.36 -10.77
C VAL A 35 17.43 14.76 -12.14
N GLN A 36 18.64 14.91 -12.72
CA GLN A 36 19.01 14.23 -13.96
C GLN A 36 19.05 12.71 -13.81
N HIS A 37 19.57 12.17 -12.70
CA HIS A 37 19.59 10.72 -12.46
C HIS A 37 18.19 10.18 -12.17
N VAL A 38 17.36 10.91 -11.42
CA VAL A 38 15.94 10.59 -11.19
C VAL A 38 15.16 10.67 -12.51
N ALA A 39 15.45 11.64 -13.37
CA ALA A 39 14.89 11.72 -14.72
C ALA A 39 15.31 10.50 -15.56
N ILE A 40 16.58 10.12 -15.56
CA ILE A 40 17.07 8.93 -16.28
C ILE A 40 16.43 7.63 -15.76
N VAL A 41 16.11 7.54 -14.46
CA VAL A 41 15.37 6.41 -13.85
C VAL A 41 13.86 6.46 -14.15
N TRP A 42 13.28 7.65 -14.34
CA TRP A 42 11.87 7.84 -14.72
C TRP A 42 11.61 7.76 -16.23
N PHE A 43 12.62 8.01 -17.06
CA PHE A 43 12.52 8.01 -18.52
C PHE A 43 12.20 6.64 -19.17
N PRO A 44 12.46 5.45 -18.58
CA PRO A 44 12.03 4.19 -19.18
C PRO A 44 10.59 3.80 -18.84
N PHE A 45 9.87 4.57 -18.00
CA PHE A 45 8.46 4.33 -17.68
C PHE A 45 7.52 4.90 -18.77
N GLU A 46 7.76 4.49 -20.01
CA GLU A 46 6.85 4.71 -21.13
C GLU A 46 5.97 3.47 -21.25
N ASN A 47 4.87 3.42 -20.48
CA ASN A 47 3.75 2.55 -20.83
C ASN A 47 3.20 3.10 -22.15
N ARG A 48 3.71 2.58 -23.28
CA ARG A 48 3.09 2.75 -24.59
C ARG A 48 1.77 1.99 -24.57
N LEU A 49 0.74 2.60 -24.00
CA LEU A 49 -0.63 2.29 -24.40
C LEU A 49 -0.65 2.50 -25.92
N LYS A 50 -0.99 1.45 -26.66
CA LYS A 50 -1.18 1.61 -28.10
C LYS A 50 -2.50 2.34 -28.28
N GLU A 51 -2.41 3.65 -28.43
CA GLU A 51 -3.60 4.51 -28.39
C GLU A 51 -4.48 4.31 -29.63
N GLU A 52 -3.96 3.79 -30.74
CA GLU A 52 -4.68 3.70 -32.02
C GLU A 52 -4.43 2.36 -32.73
N TYR A 53 -5.51 1.75 -33.22
CA TYR A 53 -5.54 0.51 -34.00
C TYR A 53 -5.88 0.81 -35.45
N GLN A 54 -5.20 0.15 -36.38
CA GLN A 54 -5.58 0.19 -37.79
C GLN A 54 -6.75 -0.78 -38.06
N GLN A 55 -7.53 -0.50 -39.10
CA GLN A 55 -8.57 -1.42 -39.56
C GLN A 55 -7.95 -2.78 -39.91
N ASP A 56 -8.63 -3.87 -39.51
CA ASP A 56 -8.18 -5.26 -39.69
C ASP A 56 -6.87 -5.64 -38.97
N GLU A 57 -6.35 -4.75 -38.12
CA GLU A 57 -5.20 -5.05 -37.27
C GLU A 57 -5.52 -6.14 -36.24
N GLN A 58 -4.56 -7.02 -35.95
CA GLN A 58 -4.72 -8.06 -34.95
C GLN A 58 -4.78 -7.46 -33.54
N VAL A 59 -5.82 -7.81 -32.79
CA VAL A 59 -6.02 -7.44 -31.40
C VAL A 59 -5.77 -8.67 -30.52
N THR A 60 -4.72 -8.63 -29.70
CA THR A 60 -4.39 -9.76 -28.83
C THR A 60 -5.29 -9.79 -27.60
N LEU A 61 -5.90 -10.95 -27.33
CA LEU A 61 -6.53 -11.25 -26.04
C LEU A 61 -5.54 -12.04 -25.19
N TRP A 62 -5.17 -11.47 -24.05
CA TRP A 62 -4.27 -12.07 -23.07
C TRP A 62 -5.06 -12.84 -22.03
N VAL A 63 -4.70 -14.10 -21.78
CA VAL A 63 -5.18 -14.82 -20.59
C VAL A 63 -4.22 -14.58 -19.43
N ASN A 64 -4.75 -14.48 -18.21
CA ASN A 64 -3.94 -14.18 -17.02
C ASN A 64 -4.08 -15.28 -15.97
N LYS A 65 -5.14 -15.20 -15.15
CA LYS A 65 -5.25 -15.99 -13.93
C LYS A 65 -6.65 -16.54 -13.70
N VAL A 66 -6.71 -17.52 -12.81
CA VAL A 66 -7.92 -18.20 -12.34
C VAL A 66 -7.80 -18.44 -10.84
N GLY A 67 -8.91 -18.33 -10.11
CA GLY A 67 -8.93 -18.61 -8.67
C GLY A 67 -10.34 -18.63 -8.09
N PRO A 68 -10.51 -19.09 -6.85
CA PRO A 68 -11.79 -19.06 -6.15
C PRO A 68 -12.27 -17.62 -5.92
N TYR A 69 -13.56 -17.37 -6.18
CA TYR A 69 -14.15 -16.04 -5.94
C TYR A 69 -14.13 -15.63 -4.46
N ASN A 70 -14.29 -16.61 -3.57
CA ASN A 70 -14.31 -16.38 -2.12
C ASN A 70 -12.91 -16.14 -1.51
N ASN A 71 -11.83 -16.44 -2.24
CA ASN A 71 -10.46 -16.20 -1.80
C ASN A 71 -9.61 -15.57 -2.93
N PRO A 72 -9.72 -14.25 -3.16
CA PRO A 72 -9.04 -13.56 -4.27
C PRO A 72 -7.50 -13.59 -4.22
N GLN A 73 -6.90 -13.95 -3.08
CA GLN A 73 -5.43 -14.04 -2.92
C GLN A 73 -4.87 -15.34 -3.50
N GLU A 74 -5.71 -16.35 -3.64
CA GLU A 74 -5.35 -17.63 -4.23
C GLU A 74 -5.58 -17.55 -5.73
N THR A 75 -4.47 -17.42 -6.48
CA THR A 75 -4.53 -17.27 -7.94
C THR A 75 -3.55 -18.20 -8.62
N TYR A 76 -3.99 -18.79 -9.72
CA TYR A 76 -3.25 -19.75 -10.52
C TYR A 76 -3.26 -19.29 -11.97
N ASN A 77 -2.32 -19.80 -12.77
CA ASN A 77 -2.31 -19.55 -14.20
C ASN A 77 -3.63 -20.04 -14.83
N TYR A 78 -4.21 -19.30 -15.78
CA TYR A 78 -5.43 -19.73 -16.49
C TYR A 78 -5.36 -21.18 -17.00
N TYR A 79 -4.18 -21.60 -17.45
CA TYR A 79 -3.92 -22.94 -17.97
C TYR A 79 -3.62 -24.00 -16.90
N SER A 80 -3.75 -23.67 -15.60
CA SER A 80 -3.77 -24.68 -14.54
C SER A 80 -5.03 -25.54 -14.60
N LEU A 81 -6.13 -24.96 -15.08
CA LEU A 81 -7.33 -25.69 -15.44
C LEU A 81 -7.18 -26.29 -16.85
N PRO A 82 -7.84 -27.42 -17.14
CA PRO A 82 -7.68 -28.15 -18.40
C PRO A 82 -8.48 -27.51 -19.54
N PHE A 83 -8.29 -26.21 -19.72
CA PHE A 83 -8.73 -25.46 -20.89
C PHE A 83 -7.84 -25.75 -22.10
N CYS A 84 -8.24 -25.19 -23.23
CA CYS A 84 -7.51 -25.31 -24.48
C CYS A 84 -6.17 -24.56 -24.40
N HIS A 85 -5.07 -25.30 -24.43
CA HIS A 85 -3.74 -24.72 -24.51
C HIS A 85 -3.44 -24.21 -25.93
N PRO A 86 -2.65 -23.14 -26.05
CA PRO A 86 -2.11 -22.71 -27.32
C PRO A 86 -1.30 -23.84 -27.97
N SER A 87 -1.35 -23.93 -29.30
CA SER A 87 -0.70 -25.02 -30.03
C SER A 87 0.82 -24.98 -29.85
N SER A 88 1.43 -26.14 -29.60
CA SER A 88 2.87 -26.29 -29.28
C SER A 88 3.84 -25.90 -30.40
N THR A 89 3.33 -25.59 -31.60
CA THR A 89 4.12 -25.27 -32.79
C THR A 89 4.55 -23.80 -32.86
N SER A 90 3.91 -22.94 -32.09
CA SER A 90 4.30 -21.54 -31.87
C SER A 90 4.36 -21.32 -30.37
N GLU A 91 5.57 -21.18 -29.81
CA GLU A 91 5.75 -20.80 -28.40
C GLU A 91 4.81 -19.63 -28.10
N ALA A 92 3.82 -19.86 -27.21
CA ALA A 92 2.87 -18.82 -26.86
C ALA A 92 3.65 -17.63 -26.32
N ALA A 93 3.51 -16.47 -26.95
CA ALA A 93 4.27 -15.30 -26.56
C ALA A 93 3.90 -14.94 -25.12
N HIS A 94 4.82 -15.15 -24.17
CA HIS A 94 4.66 -14.68 -22.80
C HIS A 94 4.95 -13.18 -22.77
N LYS A 95 3.97 -12.37 -22.40
CA LYS A 95 4.19 -10.95 -22.12
C LYS A 95 4.49 -10.81 -20.64
N TRP A 96 5.78 -10.74 -20.32
CA TRP A 96 6.23 -10.35 -18.98
C TRP A 96 6.01 -8.85 -18.81
N GLY A 97 5.16 -8.50 -17.84
CA GLY A 97 4.90 -7.12 -17.48
C GLY A 97 6.08 -6.44 -16.78
N GLY A 98 5.91 -5.15 -16.46
CA GLY A 98 6.88 -4.43 -15.63
C GLY A 98 6.99 -5.00 -14.21
N LEU A 99 7.95 -4.50 -13.43
CA LEU A 99 8.24 -4.97 -12.05
C LEU A 99 6.97 -5.10 -11.18
N GLY A 100 6.09 -4.09 -11.21
CA GLY A 100 4.85 -4.10 -10.46
C GLY A 100 3.77 -5.05 -10.98
N GLU A 101 3.79 -5.43 -12.26
CA GLU A 101 2.87 -6.45 -12.80
C GLU A 101 3.27 -7.84 -12.34
N VAL A 102 4.58 -8.13 -12.35
CA VAL A 102 5.13 -9.41 -11.88
C VAL A 102 4.91 -9.58 -10.38
N LEU A 103 5.15 -8.53 -9.59
CA LEU A 103 4.86 -8.55 -8.15
C LEU A 103 3.36 -8.64 -7.84
N GLY A 104 2.49 -8.29 -8.79
CA GLY A 104 1.05 -8.46 -8.70
C GLY A 104 0.56 -9.87 -9.07
N GLY A 105 1.47 -10.80 -9.38
CA GLY A 105 1.13 -12.16 -9.78
C GLY A 105 0.42 -12.25 -11.13
N ASN A 106 0.80 -11.39 -12.09
CA ASN A 106 0.26 -11.46 -13.44
C ASN A 106 1.24 -12.18 -14.37
N GLU A 107 0.70 -13.12 -15.14
CA GLU A 107 1.41 -13.85 -16.18
C GLU A 107 0.52 -13.86 -17.43
N LEU A 108 0.81 -12.97 -18.37
CA LEU A 108 -0.01 -12.82 -19.57
C LEU A 108 0.47 -13.76 -20.66
N ILE A 109 -0.44 -14.62 -21.12
CA ILE A 109 -0.20 -15.56 -22.20
C ILE A 109 -1.17 -15.24 -23.34
N ASP A 110 -0.68 -15.23 -24.57
CA ASP A 110 -1.53 -15.03 -25.75
C ASP A 110 -2.54 -16.18 -25.90
N SER A 111 -3.82 -15.84 -26.00
CA SER A 111 -4.91 -16.81 -26.24
C SER A 111 -4.88 -17.44 -27.63
N GLN A 112 -4.12 -16.88 -28.58
CA GLN A 112 -4.06 -17.26 -30.00
C GLN A 112 -5.40 -17.16 -30.75
N LEU A 113 -6.38 -16.45 -30.19
CA LEU A 113 -7.65 -16.20 -30.87
C LEU A 113 -7.46 -15.14 -31.97
N GLU A 114 -7.98 -15.42 -33.17
CA GLU A 114 -7.93 -14.49 -34.29
C GLU A 114 -8.97 -13.38 -34.16
N ILE A 115 -8.59 -12.32 -33.44
CA ILE A 115 -9.43 -11.14 -33.27
C ILE A 115 -8.82 -10.00 -34.10
N LYS A 116 -9.61 -9.39 -34.99
CA LYS A 116 -9.21 -8.24 -35.80
C LYS A 116 -10.06 -7.02 -35.47
N PHE A 117 -9.43 -5.85 -35.43
CA PHE A 117 -10.09 -4.60 -35.11
C PHE A 117 -11.23 -4.30 -36.08
N GLN A 118 -12.41 -3.97 -35.53
CA GLN A 118 -13.67 -3.74 -36.26
C GLN A 118 -14.20 -4.92 -37.11
N LYS A 119 -13.63 -6.12 -36.99
CA LYS A 119 -14.09 -7.31 -37.70
C LYS A 119 -14.88 -8.23 -36.79
N HIS A 120 -16.18 -8.39 -37.08
CA HIS A 120 -17.01 -9.34 -36.38
C HIS A 120 -16.56 -10.77 -36.63
N VAL A 121 -16.56 -11.58 -35.57
CA VAL A 121 -16.32 -13.02 -35.65
C VAL A 121 -17.60 -13.69 -35.21
N GLU A 122 -18.24 -14.40 -36.15
CA GLU A 122 -19.38 -15.26 -35.83
C GLU A 122 -18.93 -16.43 -34.96
N LYS A 123 -19.88 -17.24 -34.48
CA LYS A 123 -19.57 -18.34 -33.57
C LYS A 123 -18.63 -19.35 -34.25
N THR A 124 -17.37 -19.34 -33.84
CA THR A 124 -16.32 -20.24 -34.35
C THR A 124 -15.80 -21.15 -33.23
N VAL A 125 -15.62 -22.43 -33.56
CA VAL A 125 -14.94 -23.39 -32.68
C VAL A 125 -13.45 -23.12 -32.76
N PHE A 126 -12.79 -22.86 -31.63
CA PHE A 126 -11.34 -22.66 -31.60
C PHE A 126 -10.60 -23.88 -31.05
N CYS A 127 -11.27 -24.75 -30.30
CA CYS A 127 -10.67 -25.96 -29.75
C CYS A 127 -11.74 -26.95 -29.25
N GLN A 128 -11.39 -28.22 -29.21
CA GLN A 128 -12.20 -29.29 -28.65
C GLN A 128 -11.50 -29.92 -27.44
N ILE A 129 -12.21 -30.03 -26.31
CA ILE A 129 -11.71 -30.64 -25.08
C ILE A 129 -12.31 -32.03 -24.95
N ALA A 130 -11.46 -33.07 -24.94
CA ALA A 130 -11.87 -34.42 -24.52
C ALA A 130 -11.90 -34.51 -22.99
N LEU A 131 -13.04 -34.87 -22.42
CA LEU A 131 -13.25 -34.95 -20.97
C LEU A 131 -12.82 -36.32 -20.42
N ASP A 132 -11.64 -36.34 -19.81
CA ASP A 132 -11.14 -37.47 -19.02
C ASP A 132 -11.58 -37.35 -17.56
N GLU A 133 -11.53 -38.45 -16.80
CA GLU A 133 -11.92 -38.47 -15.38
C GLU A 133 -11.18 -37.39 -14.55
N ALA A 134 -9.87 -37.23 -14.78
CA ALA A 134 -9.07 -36.22 -14.10
C ALA A 134 -9.51 -34.77 -14.44
N LYS A 135 -9.82 -34.49 -15.71
CA LYS A 135 -10.26 -33.15 -16.16
C LYS A 135 -11.64 -32.81 -15.62
N VAL A 136 -12.56 -33.78 -15.64
CA VAL A 136 -13.90 -33.63 -15.07
C VAL A 136 -13.80 -33.32 -13.58
N LYS A 137 -12.94 -34.03 -12.84
CA LYS A 137 -12.71 -33.76 -11.42
C LYS A 137 -12.20 -32.33 -11.20
N GLN A 138 -11.16 -31.91 -11.90
CA GLN A 138 -10.61 -30.55 -11.77
C GLN A 138 -11.66 -29.45 -12.06
N PHE A 139 -12.46 -29.60 -13.12
CA PHE A 139 -13.51 -28.64 -13.42
C PHE A 139 -14.63 -28.64 -12.37
N LYS A 140 -15.01 -29.81 -11.82
CA LYS A 140 -15.99 -29.90 -10.74
C LYS A 140 -15.49 -29.20 -9.47
N ASP A 141 -14.25 -29.49 -9.08
CA ASP A 141 -13.61 -28.86 -7.92
C ASP A 141 -13.56 -27.32 -8.09
N ALA A 142 -13.27 -26.84 -9.30
CA ALA A 142 -13.26 -25.42 -9.61
C ALA A 142 -14.66 -24.78 -9.56
N ILE A 143 -15.69 -25.48 -10.06
CA ILE A 143 -17.09 -25.00 -10.03
C ILE A 143 -17.63 -24.95 -8.59
N GLU A 144 -17.35 -25.96 -7.78
CA GLU A 144 -17.78 -26.00 -6.37
C GLU A 144 -17.18 -24.84 -5.55
N ASN A 145 -15.96 -24.43 -5.88
CA ASN A 145 -15.29 -23.30 -5.25
C ASN A 145 -15.56 -21.95 -5.95
N ASN A 146 -16.52 -21.89 -6.88
CA ASN A 146 -16.88 -20.69 -7.66
C ASN A 146 -15.66 -20.01 -8.30
N TYR A 147 -14.86 -20.78 -9.06
CA TYR A 147 -13.68 -20.23 -9.70
C TYR A 147 -14.06 -19.21 -10.78
N TRP A 148 -13.36 -18.07 -10.76
CA TRP A 148 -13.40 -17.04 -11.79
C TRP A 148 -12.07 -17.02 -12.54
N PHE A 149 -12.07 -16.48 -13.75
CA PHE A 149 -10.87 -16.23 -14.54
C PHE A 149 -10.80 -14.78 -15.01
N GLU A 150 -9.59 -14.33 -15.31
CA GLU A 150 -9.28 -12.98 -15.76
C GLU A 150 -8.55 -12.99 -17.11
N PHE A 151 -9.06 -12.20 -18.06
CA PHE A 151 -8.39 -11.90 -19.33
C PHE A 151 -8.13 -10.40 -19.47
N PHE A 152 -7.25 -10.01 -20.38
CA PHE A 152 -6.98 -8.62 -20.73
C PHE A 152 -7.04 -8.41 -22.25
N MET A 153 -7.68 -7.32 -22.66
CA MET A 153 -7.65 -6.82 -24.03
C MET A 153 -7.38 -5.32 -23.97
N ASP A 154 -6.31 -4.85 -24.61
CA ASP A 154 -5.89 -3.43 -24.57
C ASP A 154 -5.76 -2.85 -23.14
N ASP A 155 -5.23 -3.66 -22.21
CA ASP A 155 -5.13 -3.42 -20.76
C ASP A 155 -6.48 -3.29 -20.02
N LEU A 156 -7.60 -3.55 -20.68
CA LEU A 156 -8.93 -3.63 -20.06
C LEU A 156 -9.19 -5.04 -19.54
N PRO A 157 -9.53 -5.20 -18.24
CA PRO A 157 -9.79 -6.50 -17.65
C PRO A 157 -11.17 -7.04 -18.07
N LEU A 158 -11.22 -8.37 -18.17
CA LEU A 158 -12.41 -9.16 -18.48
C LEU A 158 -12.49 -10.29 -17.46
N TRP A 159 -13.67 -10.49 -16.89
CA TRP A 159 -13.90 -11.54 -15.90
C TRP A 159 -15.00 -12.49 -16.38
N GLY A 160 -14.88 -13.74 -15.97
CA GLY A 160 -15.90 -14.75 -16.18
C GLY A 160 -15.77 -15.89 -15.18
N TYR A 161 -16.83 -16.68 -15.04
CA TYR A 161 -16.85 -17.87 -14.19
C TYR A 161 -16.54 -19.11 -15.02
N VAL A 162 -15.83 -20.08 -14.41
CA VAL A 162 -15.52 -21.35 -15.09
C VAL A 162 -16.81 -22.10 -15.44
N GLY A 163 -17.75 -22.16 -14.50
CA GLY A 163 -19.03 -22.83 -14.66
C GLY A 163 -19.96 -22.55 -13.47
N GLU A 164 -21.08 -23.24 -13.42
CA GLU A 164 -22.09 -23.09 -12.37
C GLU A 164 -22.65 -24.46 -11.96
N LEU A 165 -23.17 -24.54 -10.74
CA LEU A 165 -23.94 -25.68 -10.26
C LEU A 165 -25.42 -25.44 -10.55
N HIS A 166 -26.01 -26.16 -11.50
CA HIS A 166 -27.46 -26.09 -11.70
C HIS A 166 -28.19 -27.02 -10.71
N PRO A 167 -29.18 -26.51 -9.95
CA PRO A 167 -29.97 -27.35 -9.06
C PRO A 167 -30.74 -28.38 -9.89
N ASP A 168 -30.52 -29.66 -9.62
CA ASP A 168 -31.28 -30.74 -10.22
C ASP A 168 -32.43 -31.13 -9.28
N LYS A 169 -33.65 -31.26 -9.81
CA LYS A 169 -34.81 -31.66 -8.99
C LYS A 169 -34.73 -33.12 -8.54
N ASN A 170 -33.87 -33.93 -9.18
CA ASN A 170 -33.79 -35.37 -8.98
C ASN A 170 -32.56 -35.84 -8.18
N SER A 171 -31.66 -34.95 -7.77
CA SER A 171 -30.47 -35.29 -6.97
C SER A 171 -30.16 -34.15 -6.00
N ASP A 172 -29.84 -34.48 -4.74
CA ASP A 172 -29.33 -33.51 -3.77
C ASP A 172 -28.01 -32.85 -4.22
N ASN A 173 -27.27 -33.51 -5.13
CA ASN A 173 -26.07 -32.96 -5.74
C ASN A 173 -26.45 -32.36 -7.11
N GLY A 174 -26.43 -31.02 -7.20
CA GLY A 174 -26.71 -30.31 -8.45
C GLY A 174 -25.80 -30.75 -9.61
N LYS A 175 -26.22 -30.43 -10.85
CA LYS A 175 -25.45 -30.75 -12.06
C LYS A 175 -24.39 -29.69 -12.30
N HIS A 176 -23.11 -30.07 -12.23
CA HIS A 176 -21.99 -29.22 -12.63
C HIS A 176 -22.00 -28.99 -14.14
N VAL A 177 -22.06 -27.72 -14.54
CA VAL A 177 -22.01 -27.32 -15.95
C VAL A 177 -20.86 -26.38 -16.23
N LEU A 178 -20.22 -26.56 -17.39
CA LEU A 178 -19.14 -25.71 -17.89
C LEU A 178 -19.69 -24.79 -19.00
N TYR A 179 -19.32 -23.51 -19.00
CA TYR A 179 -19.64 -22.62 -20.11
C TYR A 179 -18.69 -22.84 -21.29
N THR A 180 -19.25 -23.22 -22.42
CA THR A 180 -18.49 -23.58 -23.64
C THR A 180 -18.42 -22.46 -24.67
N HIS A 181 -19.28 -21.45 -24.56
CA HIS A 181 -19.30 -20.30 -25.47
C HIS A 181 -18.85 -19.01 -24.78
N LYS A 182 -17.88 -18.32 -25.36
CA LYS A 182 -17.40 -17.00 -24.92
C LYS A 182 -17.79 -15.95 -25.95
N ASN A 183 -18.66 -15.01 -25.58
CA ASN A 183 -19.10 -13.92 -26.44
C ASN A 183 -18.45 -12.61 -25.96
N ILE A 184 -17.52 -12.09 -26.76
CA ILE A 184 -16.73 -10.89 -26.45
C ILE A 184 -17.36 -9.70 -27.18
N ILE A 185 -17.80 -8.69 -26.43
CA ILE A 185 -18.38 -7.47 -26.97
C ILE A 185 -17.38 -6.34 -26.77
N VAL A 186 -16.81 -5.85 -27.87
CA VAL A 186 -15.83 -4.77 -27.87
C VAL A 186 -16.51 -3.47 -28.31
N LYS A 187 -16.51 -2.47 -27.44
CA LYS A 187 -16.95 -1.12 -27.77
C LYS A 187 -15.75 -0.27 -28.19
N TYR A 188 -15.86 0.37 -29.34
CA TYR A 188 -14.79 1.18 -29.92
C TYR A 188 -15.26 2.59 -30.23
N ASN A 189 -14.34 3.55 -30.19
CA ASN A 189 -14.57 4.92 -30.65
C ASN A 189 -13.42 5.30 -31.60
N LYS A 190 -13.75 5.51 -32.87
CA LYS A 190 -12.76 5.68 -33.95
C LYS A 190 -11.78 4.49 -33.98
N ASP A 191 -10.50 4.75 -33.73
CA ASP A 191 -9.40 3.79 -33.81
C ASP A 191 -9.02 3.24 -32.43
N GLN A 192 -9.84 3.47 -31.40
CA GLN A 192 -9.49 3.15 -30.01
C GLN A 192 -10.51 2.20 -29.37
N ILE A 193 -10.01 1.23 -28.60
CA ILE A 193 -10.84 0.34 -27.78
C ILE A 193 -11.19 1.05 -26.47
N ILE A 194 -12.47 1.11 -26.16
CA ILE A 194 -12.99 1.86 -25.02
C ILE A 194 -13.48 0.93 -23.91
N HIS A 195 -14.18 -0.15 -24.26
CA HIS A 195 -14.73 -1.05 -23.26
C HIS A 195 -14.85 -2.44 -23.84
N VAL A 196 -14.51 -3.46 -23.05
CA VAL A 196 -14.65 -4.85 -23.45
C VAL A 196 -15.50 -5.55 -22.41
N ASN A 197 -16.50 -6.31 -22.88
CA ASN A 197 -17.33 -7.15 -22.03
C ASN A 197 -17.22 -8.60 -22.48
N LEU A 198 -17.25 -9.52 -21.53
CA LEU A 198 -17.29 -10.96 -21.78
C LEU A 198 -18.59 -11.52 -21.22
N THR A 199 -19.40 -12.14 -22.07
CA THR A 199 -20.53 -12.96 -21.64
C THR A 199 -20.25 -14.42 -21.94
N GLN A 200 -20.75 -15.31 -21.09
CA GLN A 200 -20.58 -16.75 -21.23
C GLN A 200 -21.93 -17.41 -21.40
N ASP A 201 -22.04 -18.29 -22.40
CA ASP A 201 -23.28 -18.94 -22.78
C ASP A 201 -23.05 -20.44 -23.00
N ILE A 202 -24.15 -21.16 -23.23
CA ILE A 202 -24.16 -22.59 -23.58
C ILE A 202 -23.52 -23.46 -22.48
N PRO A 203 -24.17 -23.58 -21.31
CA PRO A 203 -23.74 -24.51 -20.27
C PRO A 203 -23.84 -25.95 -20.79
N LYS A 204 -22.76 -26.72 -20.63
CA LYS A 204 -22.72 -28.15 -20.97
C LYS A 204 -22.35 -28.98 -19.73
N PRO A 205 -23.03 -30.11 -19.50
CA PRO A 205 -22.73 -30.95 -18.34
C PRO A 205 -21.36 -31.61 -18.47
N LEU A 206 -20.68 -31.75 -17.34
CA LEU A 206 -19.37 -32.41 -17.24
C LEU A 206 -19.55 -33.92 -17.05
N GLU A 207 -19.49 -34.67 -18.15
CA GLU A 207 -19.56 -36.13 -18.17
C GLU A 207 -18.29 -36.73 -18.78
N VAL A 208 -17.77 -37.81 -18.20
CA VAL A 208 -16.56 -38.49 -18.67
C VAL A 208 -16.80 -39.08 -20.06
N GLY A 209 -15.85 -38.91 -20.97
CA GLY A 209 -15.90 -39.44 -22.34
C GLY A 209 -16.63 -38.55 -23.35
N ARG A 210 -17.16 -37.38 -22.95
CA ARG A 210 -17.71 -36.40 -23.90
C ARG A 210 -16.62 -35.47 -24.46
N HIS A 211 -16.84 -35.00 -25.68
CA HIS A 211 -16.08 -33.91 -26.28
C HIS A 211 -16.86 -32.60 -26.13
N LEU A 212 -16.19 -31.55 -25.66
CA LEU A 212 -16.73 -30.21 -25.54
C LEU A 212 -16.08 -29.28 -26.58
N ASP A 213 -16.90 -28.72 -27.47
CA ASP A 213 -16.46 -27.73 -28.43
C ASP A 213 -16.43 -26.35 -27.79
N MET A 214 -15.23 -25.81 -27.59
CA MET A 214 -15.04 -24.45 -27.08
C MET A 214 -15.19 -23.47 -28.24
N THR A 215 -16.12 -22.53 -28.09
CA THR A 215 -16.46 -21.57 -29.13
C THR A 215 -16.31 -20.15 -28.63
N TYR A 216 -15.97 -19.25 -29.54
CA TYR A 216 -15.95 -17.82 -29.27
C TYR A 216 -16.67 -17.04 -30.37
N ALA A 217 -17.14 -15.85 -30.02
CA ALA A 217 -17.67 -14.87 -30.96
C ALA A 217 -17.20 -13.47 -30.53
N VAL A 218 -17.01 -12.58 -31.51
CA VAL A 218 -16.58 -11.20 -31.25
C VAL A 218 -17.53 -10.23 -31.94
N LYS A 219 -18.07 -9.28 -31.17
CA LYS A 219 -18.95 -8.22 -31.68
C LYS A 219 -18.36 -6.85 -31.41
N TRP A 220 -18.18 -6.06 -32.46
CA TRP A 220 -17.73 -4.68 -32.40
C TRP A 220 -18.91 -3.71 -32.41
N ILE A 221 -18.97 -2.80 -31.45
CA ILE A 221 -20.06 -1.82 -31.31
C ILE A 221 -19.49 -0.41 -31.19
N PRO A 222 -19.92 0.56 -32.01
CA PRO A 222 -19.45 1.94 -31.88
C PRO A 222 -19.97 2.60 -30.60
N THR A 223 -19.15 3.43 -29.95
CA THR A 223 -19.51 4.24 -28.77
C THR A 223 -19.03 5.68 -28.88
N ASN A 224 -19.72 6.59 -28.20
CA ASN A 224 -19.37 8.02 -28.14
C ASN A 224 -18.48 8.38 -26.94
N ILE A 225 -18.10 7.40 -26.12
CA ILE A 225 -17.23 7.61 -24.93
C ILE A 225 -15.80 7.87 -25.39
N THR A 226 -15.14 8.88 -24.82
CA THR A 226 -13.75 9.23 -25.13
C THR A 226 -12.76 8.29 -24.43
N PHE A 227 -11.60 8.07 -25.03
CA PHE A 227 -10.56 7.17 -24.49
C PHE A 227 -10.11 7.54 -23.07
N GLY A 228 -10.04 8.83 -22.73
CA GLY A 228 -9.66 9.28 -21.40
C GLY A 228 -10.63 8.84 -20.28
N ARG A 229 -11.89 8.55 -20.60
CA ARG A 229 -12.94 8.10 -19.65
C ARG A 229 -13.22 6.61 -19.72
N ARG A 230 -12.37 5.84 -20.43
CA ARG A 230 -12.61 4.42 -20.69
C ARG A 230 -12.65 3.55 -19.42
N PHE A 231 -11.91 3.95 -18.39
CA PHE A 231 -11.84 3.23 -17.12
C PHE A 231 -12.98 3.59 -16.15
N ASP A 232 -13.77 4.63 -16.42
CA ASP A 232 -14.83 5.09 -15.50
C ASP A 232 -15.83 3.95 -15.20
N VAL A 233 -16.15 3.12 -16.20
CA VAL A 233 -17.08 1.97 -16.04
C VAL A 233 -16.59 0.93 -15.02
N TYR A 234 -15.26 0.76 -14.90
CA TYR A 234 -14.67 -0.18 -13.94
C TYR A 234 -14.51 0.43 -12.55
N LEU A 235 -14.54 1.76 -12.45
CA LEU A 235 -14.42 2.49 -11.20
C LEU A 235 -15.77 2.73 -10.51
N ASP A 236 -16.86 2.69 -11.26
CA ASP A 236 -18.20 3.09 -10.84
C ASP A 236 -19.05 1.85 -10.46
N TYR A 237 -18.71 1.18 -9.35
CA TYR A 237 -19.51 0.05 -8.86
C TYR A 237 -20.41 0.44 -7.68
N PRO A 238 -21.75 0.39 -7.82
CA PRO A 238 -22.72 0.90 -6.83
C PRO A 238 -22.93 0.01 -5.59
N PHE A 239 -22.21 -1.11 -5.47
CA PHE A 239 -22.54 -2.21 -4.56
C PHE A 239 -22.22 -1.97 -3.07
N PHE A 240 -21.44 -0.92 -2.74
CA PHE A 240 -21.26 -0.47 -1.36
C PHE A 240 -21.61 1.01 -1.30
N GLU A 241 -22.91 1.23 -1.19
CA GLU A 241 -23.64 2.48 -1.00
C GLU A 241 -22.81 3.61 -0.35
N HIS A 242 -22.90 4.79 -0.95
CA HIS A 242 -22.40 6.06 -0.40
C HIS A 242 -22.85 6.33 1.06
N GLN A 243 -23.86 5.60 1.54
CA GLN A 243 -24.44 5.75 2.88
C GLN A 243 -23.54 5.22 4.01
N ILE A 244 -22.85 4.09 3.80
CA ILE A 244 -22.01 3.50 4.87
C ILE A 244 -20.70 4.30 5.05
N HIS A 245 -20.18 4.88 3.96
CA HIS A 245 -18.95 5.67 3.98
C HIS A 245 -19.10 6.98 4.75
N TRP A 246 -20.16 7.76 4.50
CA TRP A 246 -20.40 9.00 5.24
C TRP A 246 -20.70 8.72 6.73
N PHE A 247 -21.37 7.60 7.03
CA PHE A 247 -21.59 7.15 8.41
C PHE A 247 -20.26 6.84 9.13
N SER A 248 -19.32 6.20 8.45
CA SER A 248 -17.98 5.92 9.00
C SER A 248 -17.18 7.20 9.26
N ILE A 249 -17.18 8.13 8.30
CA ILE A 249 -16.51 9.44 8.44
C ILE A 249 -17.10 10.22 9.62
N PHE A 250 -18.44 10.24 9.74
CA PHE A 250 -19.13 10.88 10.85
C PHE A 250 -18.75 10.24 12.20
N ASN A 251 -18.73 8.90 12.26
CA ASN A 251 -18.36 8.17 13.47
C ASN A 251 -16.91 8.45 13.90
N SER A 252 -15.98 8.48 12.95
CA SER A 252 -14.57 8.81 13.22
C SER A 252 -14.41 10.26 13.69
N PHE A 253 -15.11 11.20 13.05
CA PHE A 253 -15.11 12.62 13.42
C PHE A 253 -15.70 12.86 14.82
N MET A 254 -16.82 12.21 15.16
CA MET A 254 -17.42 12.28 16.50
C MET A 254 -16.50 11.75 17.59
N MET A 255 -15.80 10.64 17.33
CA MET A 255 -14.82 10.09 18.28
C MET A 255 -13.62 11.02 18.51
N VAL A 256 -13.14 11.70 17.46
CA VAL A 256 -12.06 12.68 17.60
C VAL A 256 -12.50 13.90 18.41
N ILE A 257 -13.70 14.43 18.16
CA ILE A 257 -14.27 15.53 18.98
C ILE A 257 -14.43 15.08 20.44
N PHE A 258 -14.93 13.87 20.66
CA PHE A 258 -15.12 13.34 22.00
C PHE A 258 -13.77 13.19 22.74
N LEU A 259 -12.76 12.57 22.11
CA LEU A 259 -11.42 12.40 22.70
C LEU A 259 -10.75 13.75 22.96
N THR A 260 -10.79 14.67 22.00
CA THR A 260 -10.21 16.02 22.18
C THR A 260 -10.92 16.82 23.27
N GLY A 261 -12.25 16.70 23.37
CA GLY A 261 -13.04 17.29 24.45
C GLY A 261 -12.68 16.72 25.83
N LEU A 262 -12.54 15.40 25.93
CA LEU A 262 -12.13 14.70 27.16
C LEU A 262 -10.71 15.14 27.58
N VAL A 263 -9.76 15.15 26.63
CA VAL A 263 -8.39 15.65 26.86
C VAL A 263 -8.41 17.10 27.32
N SER A 264 -9.16 17.97 26.64
CA SER A 264 -9.25 19.39 27.00
C SER A 264 -9.87 19.59 28.40
N MET A 265 -10.86 18.78 28.79
CA MET A 265 -11.46 18.84 30.12
C MET A 265 -10.48 18.39 31.20
N ILE A 266 -9.74 17.29 30.98
CA ILE A 266 -8.69 16.84 31.91
C ILE A 266 -7.57 17.87 31.99
N LEU A 267 -7.13 18.42 30.86
CA LEU A 267 -6.08 19.44 30.83
C LEU A 267 -6.52 20.72 31.55
N MET A 268 -7.75 21.19 31.33
CA MET A 268 -8.27 22.35 32.07
C MET A 268 -8.43 22.07 33.56
N ARG A 269 -8.85 20.85 33.92
CA ARG A 269 -8.96 20.45 35.33
C ARG A 269 -7.59 20.41 36.02
N THR A 270 -6.58 19.82 35.38
CA THR A 270 -5.20 19.72 35.87
C THR A 270 -4.55 21.10 35.93
N LEU A 271 -4.63 21.89 34.86
CA LEU A 271 -4.14 23.28 34.86
C LEU A 271 -4.81 24.13 35.94
N ARG A 272 -6.13 24.05 36.11
CA ARG A 272 -6.82 24.79 37.18
C ARG A 272 -6.36 24.36 38.57
N ASN A 273 -6.11 23.07 38.76
CA ASN A 273 -5.59 22.54 40.03
C ASN A 273 -4.14 23.00 40.29
N ASP A 274 -3.28 22.95 39.27
CA ASP A 274 -1.90 23.41 39.35
C ASP A 274 -1.81 24.92 39.60
N TYR A 275 -2.58 25.75 38.86
CA TYR A 275 -2.67 27.19 39.10
C TYR A 275 -3.18 27.51 40.51
N ALA A 276 -4.18 26.78 41.01
CA ALA A 276 -4.68 26.97 42.37
C ALA A 276 -3.64 26.59 43.43
N LYS A 277 -2.81 25.58 43.16
CA LYS A 277 -1.69 25.20 44.03
C LYS A 277 -0.61 26.30 44.06
N TYR A 278 -0.19 26.81 42.91
CA TYR A 278 0.80 27.91 42.84
C TYR A 278 0.28 29.21 43.48
N ALA A 279 -0.99 29.56 43.29
CA ALA A 279 -1.58 30.76 43.88
C ALA A 279 -1.66 30.68 45.43
N ARG A 280 -1.69 29.48 46.01
CA ARG A 280 -1.63 29.29 47.47
C ARG A 280 -0.21 29.40 48.01
N GLU A 281 0.78 28.94 47.24
CA GLU A 281 2.19 28.97 47.62
C GLU A 281 2.79 30.40 47.61
N ASP A 282 2.29 31.31 46.76
CA ASP A 282 2.71 32.73 46.73
C ASP A 282 2.20 33.57 47.94
N ASP A 283 1.05 33.20 48.53
CA ASP A 283 0.49 33.89 49.71
C ASP A 283 1.16 33.43 51.04
N ASP A 284 1.89 32.31 51.03
CA ASP A 284 2.61 31.72 52.17
C ASP A 284 4.11 32.13 52.19
N LEU A 285 4.39 33.43 51.99
CA LEU A 285 5.74 34.03 51.95
C LEU A 285 6.55 33.88 53.27
N GLU A 286 5.94 33.32 54.33
CA GLU A 286 6.61 32.97 55.60
C GLU A 286 7.21 31.54 55.64
N THR A 287 7.06 30.73 54.59
CA THR A 287 7.65 29.38 54.49
C THR A 287 8.87 29.26 53.57
N LEU A 288 9.70 30.31 53.49
CA LEU A 288 10.96 30.30 52.73
C LEU A 288 12.01 29.28 53.23
N GLU A 289 11.80 28.64 54.40
CA GLU A 289 12.64 27.55 54.92
C GLU A 289 12.22 26.15 54.43
N ARG A 290 11.12 26.01 53.69
CA ARG A 290 10.67 24.73 53.11
C ARG A 290 10.94 24.58 51.62
N ASP A 291 11.70 25.51 51.02
CA ASP A 291 12.09 25.55 49.60
C ASP A 291 13.04 24.41 49.14
N VAL A 292 13.32 23.44 50.01
CA VAL A 292 14.09 22.22 49.68
C VAL A 292 13.18 20.97 49.60
N SER A 293 11.94 21.06 50.07
CA SER A 293 11.00 19.93 50.05
C SER A 293 10.20 19.93 48.75
N GLU A 294 10.74 19.22 47.77
CA GLU A 294 10.06 18.68 46.58
C GLU A 294 9.85 19.64 45.39
N GLU A 295 10.91 19.84 44.60
CA GLU A 295 10.72 20.02 43.15
C GLU A 295 9.74 18.93 42.67
N SER A 296 8.53 19.30 42.26
CA SER A 296 7.47 18.35 41.91
C SER A 296 7.46 18.01 40.41
N GLY A 297 7.11 16.77 40.08
CA GLY A 297 6.72 16.33 38.73
C GLY A 297 7.78 16.52 37.63
N TRP A 298 7.41 17.18 36.52
CA TRP A 298 8.30 17.42 35.38
C TRP A 298 9.54 18.25 35.71
N LYS A 299 9.49 19.11 36.74
CA LYS A 299 10.64 19.93 37.16
C LYS A 299 11.78 19.07 37.67
N LEU A 300 11.49 17.91 38.28
CA LEU A 300 12.52 16.91 38.50
C LEU A 300 13.02 16.45 37.14
N VAL A 301 12.16 15.90 36.29
CA VAL A 301 12.53 15.12 35.10
C VAL A 301 13.19 15.95 33.98
N HIS A 302 13.05 17.28 33.97
CA HIS A 302 13.49 18.17 32.87
C HIS A 302 14.93 17.95 32.38
N GLY A 303 15.88 17.71 33.30
CA GLY A 303 17.29 17.45 32.96
C GLY A 303 17.62 16.00 32.61
N ASP A 304 16.72 15.04 32.86
CA ASP A 304 16.90 13.62 32.52
C ASP A 304 16.27 13.23 31.17
N VAL A 305 15.25 13.95 30.70
CA VAL A 305 14.58 13.66 29.41
C VAL A 305 15.57 13.67 28.24
N PHE A 306 16.58 14.55 28.29
CA PHE A 306 17.57 14.73 27.23
C PHE A 306 18.74 13.74 27.29
N ARG A 307 18.68 12.75 28.18
CA ARG A 307 19.72 11.72 28.26
C ARG A 307 19.60 10.74 27.10
N PRO A 308 20.71 10.29 26.50
CA PRO A 308 20.66 9.22 25.51
C PRO A 308 20.00 7.96 26.08
N PRO A 309 18.97 7.41 25.40
CA PRO A 309 18.37 6.15 25.79
C PRO A 309 19.34 4.97 25.56
N ARG A 310 19.19 3.91 26.36
CA ARG A 310 20.01 2.68 26.21
C ARG A 310 19.92 2.06 24.81
N GLY A 311 18.74 2.14 24.19
CA GLY A 311 18.44 1.64 22.84
C GLY A 311 18.53 2.68 21.73
N LEU A 312 19.42 3.68 21.84
CA LEU A 312 19.49 4.81 20.90
C LEU A 312 19.57 4.40 19.42
N VAL A 313 20.33 3.33 19.11
CA VAL A 313 20.48 2.83 17.73
C VAL A 313 19.14 2.39 17.14
N ILE A 314 18.40 1.55 17.88
CA ILE A 314 17.09 1.02 17.45
C ILE A 314 16.08 2.15 17.37
N LEU A 315 16.04 3.04 18.37
CA LEU A 315 15.12 4.17 18.39
C LEU A 315 15.35 5.09 17.19
N SER A 316 16.62 5.46 16.91
CA SER A 316 16.94 6.29 15.74
C SER A 316 16.53 5.64 14.43
N ALA A 317 16.75 4.32 14.29
CA ALA A 317 16.37 3.56 13.11
C ALA A 317 14.85 3.53 12.91
N VAL A 318 14.08 3.20 13.95
CA VAL A 318 12.61 3.14 13.88
C VAL A 318 12.02 4.51 13.55
N VAL A 319 12.52 5.59 14.17
CA VAL A 319 12.04 6.96 13.90
C VAL A 319 12.38 7.38 12.46
N GLY A 320 13.59 7.09 11.99
CA GLY A 320 13.98 7.34 10.58
C GLY A 320 13.10 6.57 9.60
N THR A 321 12.91 5.27 9.82
CA THR A 321 12.02 4.46 8.97
C THR A 321 10.56 4.93 9.02
N GLY A 322 10.07 5.37 10.18
CA GLY A 322 8.72 5.90 10.33
C GLY A 322 8.52 7.20 9.54
N ALA A 323 9.49 8.12 9.61
CA ALA A 323 9.47 9.36 8.83
C ALA A 323 9.51 9.09 7.31
N GLN A 324 10.32 8.11 6.88
CA GLN A 324 10.36 7.66 5.49
C GLN A 324 9.01 7.11 5.03
N LEU A 325 8.40 6.21 5.80
CA LEU A 325 7.12 5.60 5.43
C LEU A 325 5.97 6.62 5.41
N ALA A 326 5.96 7.57 6.35
CA ALA A 326 4.96 8.64 6.37
C ALA A 326 5.07 9.52 5.11
N LEU A 327 6.29 9.93 4.73
CA LEU A 327 6.52 10.71 3.53
C LEU A 327 6.19 9.89 2.26
N LEU A 328 6.55 8.61 2.23
CA LEU A 328 6.24 7.71 1.12
C LEU A 328 4.74 7.62 0.87
N VAL A 329 3.95 7.36 1.92
CA VAL A 329 2.50 7.28 1.81
C VAL A 329 1.92 8.59 1.32
N LEU A 330 2.34 9.73 1.90
CA LEU A 330 1.89 11.05 1.45
C LEU A 330 2.22 11.28 -0.03
N LEU A 331 3.45 10.98 -0.46
CA LEU A 331 3.92 11.22 -1.81
C LEU A 331 3.22 10.31 -2.84
N VAL A 332 3.02 9.03 -2.51
CA VAL A 332 2.27 8.11 -3.37
C VAL A 332 0.81 8.53 -3.51
N ILE A 333 0.18 9.01 -2.44
CA ILE A 333 -1.20 9.52 -2.51
C ILE A 333 -1.26 10.78 -3.38
N LEU A 334 -0.34 11.74 -3.19
CA LEU A 334 -0.29 12.94 -4.04
C LEU A 334 -0.07 12.59 -5.51
N LEU A 335 0.80 11.62 -5.80
CA LEU A 335 1.02 11.12 -7.16
C LEU A 335 -0.19 10.35 -7.71
N ALA A 336 -0.98 9.68 -6.87
CA ALA A 336 -2.21 9.03 -7.30
C ALA A 336 -3.34 10.04 -7.57
N ILE A 337 -3.34 11.21 -6.92
CA ILE A 337 -4.28 12.31 -7.19
C ILE A 337 -3.91 13.04 -8.49
N VAL A 338 -2.63 13.39 -8.65
CA VAL A 338 -2.15 14.18 -9.79
C VAL A 338 -1.94 13.31 -11.03
N GLY A 339 -1.47 12.09 -10.84
CA GLY A 339 -1.15 11.14 -11.89
C GLY A 339 -2.30 10.17 -12.14
N MET A 340 -2.52 9.83 -13.40
CA MET A 340 -3.43 8.75 -13.82
C MET A 340 -2.81 7.37 -13.51
N LEU A 341 -2.26 7.17 -12.31
CA LEU A 341 -1.55 5.95 -11.90
C LEU A 341 -2.45 4.72 -11.86
N TYR A 342 -3.78 4.90 -11.82
CA TYR A 342 -4.76 3.82 -11.91
C TYR A 342 -4.91 3.22 -13.32
N VAL A 343 -4.41 3.90 -14.36
CA VAL A 343 -4.56 3.47 -15.76
C VAL A 343 -3.56 2.36 -16.12
N GLY A 344 -2.41 2.30 -15.45
CA GLY A 344 -1.36 1.31 -15.72
C GLY A 344 -1.40 0.12 -14.77
N ARG A 345 -1.44 -1.09 -15.32
CA ARG A 345 -1.32 -2.34 -14.54
C ARG A 345 0.02 -2.34 -13.80
N GLY A 346 0.02 -2.60 -12.49
CA GLY A 346 1.24 -2.60 -11.66
C GLY A 346 1.94 -1.24 -11.50
N ALA A 347 1.38 -0.14 -12.01
CA ALA A 347 2.01 1.18 -11.96
C ALA A 347 2.09 1.71 -10.52
N ILE A 348 1.07 1.47 -9.69
CA ILE A 348 1.05 1.86 -8.27
C ILE A 348 2.18 1.14 -7.51
N VAL A 349 2.31 -0.18 -7.69
CA VAL A 349 3.35 -0.99 -7.01
C VAL A 349 4.73 -0.52 -7.42
N THR A 350 4.96 -0.26 -8.71
CA THR A 350 6.27 0.20 -9.16
C THR A 350 6.58 1.62 -8.67
N THR A 351 5.59 2.51 -8.70
CA THR A 351 5.72 3.87 -8.13
C THR A 351 6.06 3.79 -6.65
N PHE A 352 5.42 2.90 -5.90
CA PHE A 352 5.70 2.69 -4.49
C PHE A 352 7.17 2.28 -4.25
N ILE A 353 7.71 1.34 -5.04
CA ILE A 353 9.11 0.90 -4.94
C ILE A 353 10.09 2.03 -5.26
N VAL A 354 9.84 2.77 -6.34
CA VAL A 354 10.69 3.90 -6.75
C VAL A 354 10.65 5.02 -5.71
N CYS A 355 9.46 5.41 -5.25
CA CYS A 355 9.31 6.42 -4.22
C CYS A 355 9.93 5.98 -2.89
N TYR A 356 9.86 4.69 -2.54
CA TYR A 356 10.54 4.16 -1.37
C TYR A 356 12.06 4.34 -1.48
N ALA A 357 12.63 4.05 -2.66
CA ALA A 357 14.06 4.20 -2.90
C ALA A 357 14.52 5.67 -2.82
N LEU A 358 13.73 6.62 -3.33
CA LEU A 358 14.05 8.04 -3.27
C LEU A 358 13.89 8.64 -1.86
N THR A 359 12.88 8.20 -1.11
CA THR A 359 12.62 8.69 0.25
C THR A 359 13.61 8.13 1.29
N SER A 360 14.47 7.18 0.92
CA SER A 360 15.49 6.62 1.83
C SER A 360 16.49 7.67 2.34
N PHE A 361 16.71 8.75 1.59
CA PHE A 361 17.48 9.91 2.04
C PHE A 361 16.92 10.52 3.33
N ILE A 362 15.58 10.66 3.41
CA ILE A 362 14.91 11.23 4.59
C ILE A 362 15.05 10.32 5.80
N SER A 363 14.97 9.00 5.58
CA SER A 363 15.24 7.98 6.60
C SER A 363 16.60 8.18 7.25
N GLY A 364 17.63 8.30 6.40
CA GLY A 364 19.00 8.57 6.83
C GLY A 364 19.15 9.91 7.53
N TYR A 365 18.56 10.98 6.99
CA TYR A 365 18.62 12.33 7.56
C TYR A 365 18.06 12.38 8.98
N VAL A 366 16.83 11.87 9.17
CA VAL A 366 16.14 11.89 10.47
C VAL A 366 16.85 10.99 11.48
N SER A 367 17.21 9.75 11.09
CA SER A 367 17.91 8.81 11.97
C SER A 367 19.30 9.33 12.36
N GLY A 368 20.10 9.77 11.38
CA GLY A 368 21.47 10.28 11.59
C GLY A 368 21.52 11.55 12.43
N GLY A 369 20.57 12.46 12.21
CA GLY A 369 20.37 13.67 13.02
C GLY A 369 20.02 13.32 14.46
N MET A 370 18.97 12.52 14.68
CA MET A 370 18.55 12.11 16.02
C MET A 370 19.63 11.32 16.78
N TYR A 371 20.35 10.44 16.09
CA TYR A 371 21.43 9.65 16.68
C TYR A 371 22.59 10.55 17.15
N SER A 372 22.94 11.57 16.37
CA SER A 372 24.03 12.50 16.70
C SER A 372 23.63 13.51 17.77
N ARG A 373 22.39 14.01 17.71
CA ARG A 373 21.82 14.93 18.71
C ARG A 373 21.82 14.33 20.12
N ASN A 374 21.74 13.01 20.24
CA ASN A 374 21.81 12.29 21.51
C ASN A 374 23.24 11.80 21.86
N GLY A 375 24.28 12.27 21.17
CA GLY A 375 25.69 11.95 21.49
C GLY A 375 26.14 10.54 21.06
N GLY A 376 25.47 9.94 20.06
CA GLY A 376 25.82 8.62 19.55
C GLY A 376 27.17 8.57 18.83
N LYS A 377 28.05 7.65 19.26
CA LYS A 377 29.41 7.49 18.71
C LYS A 377 29.48 6.54 17.50
N SER A 378 28.68 5.46 17.49
CA SER A 378 28.75 4.39 16.48
C SER A 378 27.71 4.57 15.37
N TRP A 379 27.86 5.63 14.59
CA TRP A 379 26.87 6.06 13.60
C TRP A 379 26.69 5.11 12.41
N ILE A 380 27.76 4.40 12.02
CA ILE A 380 27.70 3.40 10.95
C ILE A 380 26.72 2.29 11.31
N LYS A 381 26.67 1.87 12.59
CA LYS A 381 25.73 0.84 13.06
C LYS A 381 24.28 1.32 12.99
N SER A 382 24.03 2.59 13.34
CA SER A 382 22.70 3.21 13.21
C SER A 382 22.28 3.35 11.75
N MET A 383 23.21 3.75 10.86
CA MET A 383 22.96 3.84 9.42
C MET A 383 22.57 2.50 8.81
N ILE A 384 23.38 1.46 9.03
CA ILE A 384 23.11 0.11 8.52
C ILE A 384 21.77 -0.39 9.03
N LEU A 385 21.50 -0.25 10.33
CA LEU A 385 20.22 -0.67 10.90
C LEU A 385 19.03 0.09 10.30
N THR A 386 19.16 1.41 10.11
CA THR A 386 18.10 2.23 9.49
C THR A 386 17.81 1.80 8.05
N ALA A 387 18.86 1.55 7.27
CA ALA A 387 18.72 1.15 5.87
C ALA A 387 18.22 -0.29 5.69
N SER A 388 18.49 -1.19 6.65
CA SER A 388 18.18 -2.62 6.54
C SER A 388 16.94 -3.07 7.31
N LEU A 389 16.55 -2.40 8.40
CA LEU A 389 15.50 -2.92 9.32
C LEU A 389 14.18 -3.24 8.61
N PHE A 390 13.63 -2.26 7.88
CA PHE A 390 12.34 -2.44 7.20
C PHE A 390 12.44 -3.37 5.97
N PRO A 391 13.39 -3.17 5.02
CA PRO A 391 13.52 -4.06 3.86
C PRO A 391 13.74 -5.52 4.22
N PHE A 392 14.59 -5.82 5.21
CA PHE A 392 14.86 -7.20 5.61
C PHE A 392 13.70 -7.82 6.39
N MET A 393 12.93 -7.02 7.15
CA MET A 393 11.69 -7.49 7.76
C MET A 393 10.65 -7.87 6.67
N CYS A 394 10.45 -7.00 5.68
CA CYS A 394 9.56 -7.29 4.55
C CYS A 394 10.05 -8.49 3.73
N PHE A 395 11.36 -8.59 3.47
CA PHE A 395 11.95 -9.73 2.78
C PHE A 395 11.77 -11.03 3.55
N GLY A 396 11.96 -11.03 4.88
CA GLY A 396 11.75 -12.22 5.72
C GLY A 396 10.31 -12.72 5.67
N ILE A 397 9.33 -11.82 5.82
CA ILE A 397 7.91 -12.15 5.70
C ILE A 397 7.59 -12.65 4.28
N GLY A 398 8.04 -11.90 3.27
CA GLY A 398 7.85 -12.23 1.87
C GLY A 398 8.47 -13.58 1.48
N PHE A 399 9.63 -13.93 2.02
CA PHE A 399 10.30 -15.21 1.77
C PHE A 399 9.50 -16.40 2.31
N ILE A 400 8.95 -16.28 3.52
CA ILE A 400 8.08 -17.31 4.11
C ILE A 400 6.82 -17.48 3.25
N LEU A 401 6.13 -16.37 2.92
CA LEU A 401 4.93 -16.40 2.09
C LEU A 401 5.22 -16.94 0.68
N ASN A 402 6.36 -16.57 0.10
CA ASN A 402 6.78 -17.04 -1.22
C ASN A 402 7.06 -18.55 -1.22
N THR A 403 7.63 -19.09 -0.14
CA THR A 403 7.85 -20.53 0.01
C THR A 403 6.51 -21.29 0.02
N ILE A 404 5.50 -20.74 0.72
CA ILE A 404 4.14 -21.28 0.73
C ILE A 404 3.52 -21.17 -0.67
N ALA A 405 3.64 -20.02 -1.33
CA ALA A 405 3.09 -19.81 -2.68
C ALA A 405 3.68 -20.78 -3.72
N ILE A 406 4.99 -21.04 -3.66
CA ILE A 406 5.66 -22.03 -4.51
C ILE A 406 5.14 -23.44 -4.23
N PHE A 407 4.96 -23.81 -2.95
CA PHE A 407 4.44 -25.13 -2.58
C PHE A 407 3.05 -25.39 -3.17
N TYR A 408 2.18 -24.37 -3.21
CA TYR A 408 0.85 -24.46 -3.81
C TYR A 408 0.81 -24.18 -5.33
N GLY A 409 1.92 -23.80 -5.96
CA GLY A 409 1.95 -23.44 -7.39
C GLY A 409 1.15 -22.18 -7.73
N SER A 410 1.02 -21.25 -6.78
CA SER A 410 0.27 -20.00 -6.96
C SER A 410 1.05 -18.98 -7.80
N LEU A 411 0.35 -18.21 -8.63
CA LEU A 411 0.91 -17.05 -9.37
C LEU A 411 1.38 -15.93 -8.44
N ALA A 412 0.94 -15.91 -7.19
CA ALA A 412 1.47 -15.00 -6.18
C ALA A 412 2.95 -15.30 -5.82
N ALA A 413 3.51 -16.42 -6.29
CA ALA A 413 4.92 -16.72 -6.14
C ALA A 413 5.77 -15.72 -6.96
N ILE A 414 6.64 -15.00 -6.26
CA ILE A 414 7.56 -14.03 -6.84
C ILE A 414 8.74 -14.80 -7.45
N PRO A 415 9.02 -14.65 -8.75
CA PRO A 415 10.16 -15.31 -9.38
C PRO A 415 11.47 -14.77 -8.83
N PHE A 416 12.49 -15.63 -8.78
CA PHE A 416 13.81 -15.30 -8.21
C PHE A 416 14.44 -14.05 -8.85
N GLY A 417 14.30 -13.89 -10.16
CA GLY A 417 14.82 -12.72 -10.88
C GLY A 417 14.26 -11.39 -10.33
N THR A 418 12.97 -11.34 -10.01
CA THR A 418 12.33 -10.15 -9.43
C THR A 418 12.87 -9.83 -8.04
N MET A 419 13.12 -10.85 -7.21
CA MET A 419 13.74 -10.64 -5.89
C MET A 419 15.14 -10.03 -6.02
N VAL A 420 15.93 -10.50 -6.98
CA VAL A 420 17.27 -9.95 -7.26
C VAL A 420 17.18 -8.50 -7.73
N VAL A 421 16.23 -8.16 -8.62
CA VAL A 421 16.02 -6.77 -9.07
C VAL A 421 15.68 -5.85 -7.89
N VAL A 422 14.76 -6.24 -7.02
CA VAL A 422 14.40 -5.44 -5.82
C VAL A 422 15.61 -5.28 -4.89
N PHE A 423 16.42 -6.33 -4.71
CA PHE A 423 17.64 -6.27 -3.92
C PHE A 423 18.68 -5.31 -4.53
N VAL A 424 18.87 -5.34 -5.85
CA VAL A 424 19.78 -4.43 -6.57
C VAL A 424 19.32 -2.97 -6.41
N ILE A 425 18.02 -2.69 -6.54
CA ILE A 425 17.47 -1.35 -6.27
C ILE A 425 17.79 -0.90 -4.85
N TRP A 426 17.60 -1.78 -3.86
CA TRP A 426 17.94 -1.47 -2.47
C TRP A 426 19.46 -1.22 -2.29
N ALA A 427 20.31 -2.07 -2.86
CA ALA A 427 21.75 -2.02 -2.67
C ALA A 427 22.41 -0.80 -3.34
N PHE A 428 21.95 -0.43 -4.54
CA PHE A 428 22.59 0.63 -5.35
C PHE A 428 21.88 1.98 -5.30
N ILE A 429 20.60 2.03 -4.90
CA ILE A 429 19.85 3.29 -4.81
C ILE A 429 19.53 3.59 -3.35
N SER A 430 18.74 2.73 -2.70
CA SER A 430 18.23 3.02 -1.36
C SER A 430 19.32 3.14 -0.31
N PHE A 431 20.29 2.22 -0.30
CA PHE A 431 21.37 2.16 0.69
C PHE A 431 22.35 3.35 0.55
N PRO A 432 22.85 3.72 -0.65
CA PRO A 432 23.67 4.92 -0.81
C PRO A 432 22.93 6.21 -0.47
N LEU A 433 21.65 6.35 -0.85
CA LEU A 433 20.87 7.53 -0.47
C LEU A 433 20.68 7.62 1.06
N ALA A 434 20.43 6.50 1.74
CA ALA A 434 20.32 6.47 3.20
C ALA A 434 21.66 6.83 3.88
N LEU A 435 22.80 6.40 3.32
CA LEU A 435 24.12 6.83 3.76
C LEU A 435 24.29 8.34 3.60
N LEU A 436 24.00 8.88 2.42
CA LEU A 436 24.08 10.33 2.14
C LEU A 436 23.20 11.13 3.09
N GLY A 437 21.95 10.72 3.26
CA GLY A 437 21.01 11.32 4.21
C GLY A 437 21.57 11.29 5.63
N THR A 438 22.16 10.17 6.05
CA THR A 438 22.78 10.05 7.37
C THR A 438 23.92 11.04 7.55
N VAL A 439 24.82 11.19 6.57
CA VAL A 439 25.93 12.15 6.64
C VAL A 439 25.41 13.59 6.75
N VAL A 440 24.42 13.96 5.92
CA VAL A 440 23.81 15.31 5.96
C VAL A 440 23.09 15.54 7.28
N GLY A 441 22.29 14.59 7.75
CA GLY A 441 21.55 14.69 9.01
C GLY A 441 22.48 14.86 10.20
N ARG A 442 23.58 14.10 10.24
CA ARG A 442 24.62 14.24 11.30
C ARG A 442 25.24 15.63 11.31
N ASN A 443 25.53 16.20 10.15
CA ASN A 443 26.22 17.50 10.06
C ASN A 443 25.27 18.68 10.32
N TRP A 444 24.03 18.63 9.83
CA TRP A 444 23.09 19.76 9.89
C TRP A 444 22.18 19.74 11.12
N SER A 445 21.72 18.56 11.54
CA SER A 445 20.78 18.42 12.68
C SER A 445 21.34 17.61 13.84
N GLY A 446 22.63 17.26 13.80
CA GLY A 446 23.28 16.45 14.82
C GLY A 446 23.74 17.21 16.07
N VAL A 447 23.63 18.53 16.11
CA VAL A 447 24.01 19.33 17.28
C VAL A 447 22.90 19.24 18.34
N PRO A 448 23.21 18.83 19.59
CA PRO A 448 22.25 18.85 20.69
C PRO A 448 21.78 20.28 20.97
N ASN A 449 20.49 20.56 20.74
CA ASN A 449 19.84 21.79 21.18
C ASN A 449 18.93 21.46 22.37
N ASN A 450 19.53 21.37 23.55
CA ASN A 450 18.82 21.06 24.79
C ASN A 450 18.59 22.36 25.58
N PRO A 451 17.35 22.66 26.00
CA PRO A 451 17.02 23.90 26.71
C PRO A 451 17.63 23.99 28.12
N CYS A 452 18.09 22.86 28.66
CA CYS A 452 18.69 22.76 29.99
C CYS A 452 19.89 21.81 30.00
N ARG A 453 20.72 21.92 31.04
CA ARG A 453 21.87 21.04 31.26
C ARG A 453 21.40 19.62 31.57
N VAL A 454 21.90 18.66 30.81
CA VAL A 454 21.58 17.23 30.98
C VAL A 454 22.23 16.68 32.26
N LYS A 455 21.46 16.01 33.11
CA LYS A 455 21.97 15.31 34.30
C LYS A 455 22.62 13.99 33.87
N THR A 456 23.83 13.71 34.38
CA THR A 456 24.63 12.53 33.99
C THR A 456 24.29 11.27 34.80
N ILE A 457 23.90 11.43 36.07
CA ILE A 457 23.63 10.33 37.00
C ILE A 457 22.14 9.98 36.96
N PRO A 458 21.74 8.72 36.68
CA PRO A 458 20.33 8.35 36.61
C PRO A 458 19.74 8.41 38.01
N ARG A 459 18.55 8.99 38.13
CA ARG A 459 17.82 8.96 39.39
C ARG A 459 17.29 7.56 39.68
N PRO A 460 17.19 7.17 40.97
CA PRO A 460 16.45 5.99 41.35
C PRO A 460 14.98 6.19 40.93
N ILE A 461 14.45 5.27 40.13
CA ILE A 461 13.04 5.27 39.71
C ILE A 461 12.29 4.39 40.69
N PRO A 462 11.17 4.85 41.30
CA PRO A 462 10.37 4.03 42.19
C PRO A 462 9.81 2.80 41.46
N GLU A 463 9.51 1.74 42.21
CA GLU A 463 8.94 0.52 41.63
C GLU A 463 7.57 0.81 41.02
N LYS A 464 7.45 0.52 39.72
CA LYS A 464 6.20 0.73 38.97
C LYS A 464 5.19 -0.38 39.28
N LYS A 465 3.93 0.01 39.48
CA LYS A 465 2.81 -0.93 39.56
C LYS A 465 2.65 -1.68 38.22
N TRP A 466 2.09 -2.90 38.26
CA TRP A 466 2.02 -3.79 37.10
C TRP A 466 1.29 -3.17 35.89
N TYR A 467 0.22 -2.41 36.13
CA TYR A 467 -0.59 -1.76 35.09
C TYR A 467 0.08 -0.51 34.48
N LEU A 468 1.11 0.03 35.13
CA LEU A 468 1.92 1.15 34.63
C LEU A 468 3.18 0.67 33.87
N THR A 469 3.26 -0.62 33.57
CA THR A 469 4.32 -1.12 32.70
C THR A 469 4.14 -0.59 31.27
N PRO A 470 5.24 -0.25 30.56
CA PRO A 470 5.16 0.33 29.21
C PRO A 470 4.35 -0.52 28.21
N SER A 471 4.39 -1.85 28.35
CA SER A 471 3.60 -2.77 27.52
C SER A 471 2.10 -2.63 27.75
N VAL A 472 1.66 -2.65 29.02
CA VAL A 472 0.24 -2.54 29.37
C VAL A 472 -0.30 -1.15 29.00
N VAL A 473 0.44 -0.08 29.27
CA VAL A 473 0.06 1.29 28.89
C VAL A 473 0.00 1.45 27.37
N SER A 474 0.95 0.89 26.63
CA SER A 474 0.93 0.92 25.16
C SER A 474 -0.28 0.18 24.59
N MET A 475 -0.68 -0.95 25.19
CA MET A 475 -1.82 -1.75 24.74
C MET A 475 -3.16 -1.08 25.08
N MET A 476 -3.32 -0.62 26.32
CA MET A 476 -4.54 0.07 26.77
C MET A 476 -4.71 1.43 26.10
N GLY A 477 -3.62 2.20 25.97
CA GLY A 477 -3.63 3.48 25.27
C GLY A 477 -3.98 3.32 23.80
N GLY A 478 -3.51 2.24 23.14
CA GLY A 478 -3.80 1.96 21.73
C GLY A 478 -5.23 1.51 21.44
N LEU A 479 -5.99 1.04 22.44
CA LEU A 479 -7.35 0.51 22.24
C LEU A 479 -8.35 1.58 21.75
N LEU A 480 -8.31 2.77 22.36
CA LEU A 480 -9.19 3.89 22.01
C LEU A 480 -8.96 4.41 20.57
N PRO A 481 -7.73 4.75 20.14
CA PRO A 481 -7.48 5.16 18.76
C PRO A 481 -7.73 4.02 17.78
N PHE A 482 -7.46 2.76 18.14
CA PHE A 482 -7.81 1.61 17.32
C PHE A 482 -9.32 1.52 17.07
N GLY A 483 -10.15 1.65 18.11
CA GLY A 483 -11.61 1.67 17.97
C GLY A 483 -12.11 2.79 17.05
N SER A 484 -11.46 3.97 17.08
CA SER A 484 -11.83 5.12 16.25
C SER A 484 -11.50 4.97 14.76
N ILE A 485 -10.50 4.13 14.43
CA ILE A 485 -9.98 3.96 13.06
C ILE A 485 -10.34 2.61 12.45
N PHE A 486 -10.78 1.63 13.24
CA PHE A 486 -10.97 0.24 12.82
C PHE A 486 -11.86 0.10 11.58
N ILE A 487 -13.01 0.79 11.56
CA ILE A 487 -13.95 0.73 10.43
C ILE A 487 -13.33 1.39 9.17
N GLU A 488 -12.64 2.51 9.33
CA GLU A 488 -11.94 3.18 8.25
C GLU A 488 -10.81 2.31 7.67
N MET A 489 -10.06 1.64 8.55
CA MET A 489 -9.00 0.71 8.17
C MET A 489 -9.56 -0.49 7.40
N TYR A 490 -10.74 -0.99 7.76
CA TYR A 490 -11.45 -2.02 7.02
C TYR A 490 -11.81 -1.55 5.59
N PHE A 491 -12.32 -0.33 5.44
CA PHE A 491 -12.63 0.23 4.11
C PHE A 491 -11.37 0.44 3.27
N VAL A 492 -10.28 0.93 3.88
CA VAL A 492 -8.96 1.09 3.24
C VAL A 492 -8.46 -0.25 2.71
N PHE A 493 -8.45 -1.29 3.54
CA PHE A 493 -7.99 -2.62 3.13
C PHE A 493 -8.89 -3.20 2.05
N THR A 494 -10.21 -3.17 2.24
CA THR A 494 -11.16 -3.70 1.24
C THR A 494 -10.99 -3.00 -0.11
N SER A 495 -10.70 -1.71 -0.12
CA SER A 495 -10.51 -0.92 -1.34
C SER A 495 -9.16 -1.18 -2.01
N PHE A 496 -8.08 -1.34 -1.23
CA PHE A 496 -6.75 -1.69 -1.73
C PHE A 496 -6.75 -3.08 -2.36
N TRP A 497 -7.39 -4.05 -1.71
CA TRP A 497 -7.39 -5.46 -2.13
C TRP A 497 -8.43 -5.78 -3.23
N ASN A 498 -9.51 -5.01 -3.38
CA ASN A 498 -10.51 -5.18 -4.45
C ASN A 498 -10.30 -4.23 -5.66
N TYR A 499 -9.15 -3.58 -5.81
CA TYR A 499 -8.85 -2.65 -6.92
C TYR A 499 -9.81 -1.45 -7.04
N LYS A 500 -10.42 -1.00 -5.94
CA LYS A 500 -11.39 0.12 -5.88
C LYS A 500 -10.72 1.43 -5.45
N VAL A 501 -9.62 1.80 -6.10
CA VAL A 501 -8.71 2.84 -5.60
C VAL A 501 -9.24 4.27 -5.75
N SER A 502 -10.09 4.54 -6.75
CA SER A 502 -10.41 5.93 -7.14
C SER A 502 -11.43 6.64 -6.25
N TYR A 503 -12.42 5.95 -5.69
CA TYR A 503 -13.50 6.62 -4.92
C TYR A 503 -13.12 6.95 -3.46
N ASN A 504 -12.06 6.35 -2.93
CA ASN A 504 -11.63 6.49 -1.52
C ASN A 504 -10.36 7.34 -1.33
N LEU A 505 -9.93 8.08 -2.36
CA LEU A 505 -8.67 8.83 -2.35
C LEU A 505 -8.59 9.94 -1.29
N MET A 506 -9.72 10.60 -1.00
CA MET A 506 -9.82 11.57 0.09
C MET A 506 -9.78 10.92 1.47
N ILE A 507 -10.34 9.71 1.62
CA ILE A 507 -10.30 8.94 2.86
C ILE A 507 -8.85 8.51 3.19
N TYR A 508 -8.05 8.15 2.18
CA TYR A 508 -6.63 7.83 2.36
C TYR A 508 -5.78 9.00 2.87
N LEU A 509 -6.16 10.26 2.62
CA LEU A 509 -5.52 11.44 3.22
C LEU A 509 -6.07 11.75 4.62
N LEU A 510 -7.38 11.58 4.81
CA LEU A 510 -8.05 11.84 6.08
C LEU A 510 -7.55 10.91 7.20
N ILE A 511 -7.43 9.60 6.93
CA ILE A 511 -7.09 8.60 7.93
C ILE A 511 -5.71 8.83 8.58
N PRO A 512 -4.61 9.05 7.85
CA PRO A 512 -3.32 9.39 8.45
C PRO A 512 -3.37 10.67 9.29
N THR A 513 -4.10 11.70 8.84
CA THR A 513 -4.24 12.94 9.61
C THR A 513 -5.03 12.74 10.90
N LEU A 514 -6.12 11.98 10.86
CA LEU A 514 -6.91 11.60 12.03
C LEU A 514 -6.09 10.73 12.99
N MET A 515 -5.28 9.80 12.47
CA MET A 515 -4.42 8.95 13.28
C MET A 515 -3.36 9.76 14.03
N VAL A 516 -2.73 10.74 13.37
CA VAL A 516 -1.77 11.66 14.01
C VAL A 516 -2.47 12.50 15.08
N LEU A 517 -3.66 13.03 14.79
CA LEU A 517 -4.45 13.81 15.75
C LEU A 517 -4.85 12.97 16.98
N ASN A 518 -5.30 11.74 16.76
CA ASN A 518 -5.68 10.82 17.84
C ASN A 518 -4.47 10.41 18.68
N LEU A 519 -3.32 10.09 18.06
CA LEU A 519 -2.09 9.79 18.80
C LEU A 519 -1.62 10.99 19.62
N ALA A 520 -1.60 12.19 19.04
CA ALA A 520 -1.22 13.41 19.74
C ALA A 520 -2.18 13.73 20.90
N SER A 521 -3.47 13.48 20.73
CA SER A 521 -4.48 13.65 21.77
C SER A 521 -4.31 12.64 22.90
N LEU A 522 -4.05 11.38 22.57
CA LEU A 522 -3.79 10.32 23.55
C LEU A 522 -2.49 10.55 24.33
N GLU A 523 -1.42 10.98 23.67
CA GLU A 523 -0.16 11.32 24.34
C GLU A 523 -0.37 12.41 25.39
N ARG A 524 -1.15 13.45 25.05
CA ARG A 524 -1.55 14.51 25.98
C ARG A 524 -2.54 14.05 27.05
N LEU A 525 -3.34 13.00 26.80
CA LEU A 525 -4.21 12.41 27.81
C LEU A 525 -3.42 11.63 28.87
N LEU A 526 -2.35 10.95 28.44
CA LEU A 526 -1.51 10.13 29.30
C LEU A 526 -0.44 10.93 30.05
N SER A 527 -0.16 12.18 29.65
CA SER A 527 0.85 13.01 30.30
C SER A 527 0.53 13.38 31.76
N PRO A 528 -0.71 13.79 32.13
CA PRO A 528 -1.02 14.15 33.52
C PRO A 528 -1.06 12.92 34.44
N TRP A 529 -1.56 11.79 33.93
CA TRP A 529 -1.50 10.49 34.63
C TRP A 529 -0.07 10.03 34.94
N ARG A 530 0.89 10.40 34.08
CA ARG A 530 2.31 10.11 34.28
C ARG A 530 2.94 11.02 35.35
N GLU A 531 2.46 12.26 35.49
CA GLU A 531 2.93 13.22 36.49
C GLU A 531 2.35 12.95 37.89
N GLU A 532 1.04 12.72 38.01
CA GLU A 532 0.36 12.47 39.30
C GLU A 532 0.92 11.22 40.01
N GLN A 533 1.24 10.15 39.27
CA GLN A 533 1.80 8.93 39.88
C GLN A 533 3.30 9.03 40.20
N TYR A 534 4.05 9.95 39.56
CA TYR A 534 5.43 10.24 39.95
C TYR A 534 5.50 11.00 41.28
N GLN A 535 4.44 11.73 41.62
CA GLN A 535 4.28 12.43 42.89
C GLN A 535 3.91 11.48 44.04
N GLU A 536 2.94 10.57 43.83
CA GLU A 536 2.48 9.63 44.88
C GLU A 536 3.53 8.60 45.35
N ASN A 537 4.59 8.38 44.57
CA ASN A 537 5.66 7.42 44.93
C ASN A 537 6.93 8.08 45.52
N ILE A 538 6.95 9.42 45.60
CA ILE A 538 8.07 10.20 46.18
C ILE A 538 7.73 10.70 47.58
N SER A 539 6.42 10.87 47.90
CA SER A 539 5.89 10.95 49.26
C SER A 539 5.85 9.58 49.93
#